data_AF-A0A519NT51-F1
#
_entry.id   AF-A0A519NT51-F1
#
_cell.length_a   1.000
_cell.length_b   1.000
_cell.length_c   1.000
_cell.angle_alpha   90.00
_cell.angle_beta   90.00
_cell.angle_gamma   90.00
#
_symmetry.space_group_name_H-M   'P 1'
#
loop_
_entity.id
_entity.type
_entity.pdbx_description
1 polymer ?
#
loop_
_entity_poly.entity_id
_entity_poly.type
_entity_poly.pdbx_seq_one_letter_code
_entity_poly.pdbx_strand_id
1 'polypeptide(L)'
;SGVRDAANAAAGERRNRTIVAALVAAGSVELTAGGDAEALPFAGASAAFLWIDERQGRLGTTTALIRRGDRPASNVPVAPALPRVAAAPAASQAGFEGAADPMNDEPRKLVVPAAIEALGEVKACRAENNDVLNQAILGARLDASTILWGIPCGSGAYNATYVLYLARPDGSGVREAVLPEQMRRTEGDIGGQDQWLVNPVYDARSQTLTVFPRGRGLGDCGTITTWTWTARGFALSAEKSMGDCWGMSPDVWPTTWRTLR
;
A
#
# COMPACT_ATOMS: atom_id res chain seq x y z
N SER A 1 25.94 -16.56 -10.36
CA SER A 1 24.47 -16.54 -10.22
C SER A 1 23.78 -15.98 -11.47
N GLY A 2 24.23 -14.86 -12.06
CA GLY A 2 23.50 -14.15 -13.12
C GLY A 2 23.16 -14.88 -14.44
N VAL A 3 23.91 -15.89 -14.88
CA VAL A 3 23.58 -16.63 -16.12
C VAL A 3 22.37 -17.57 -15.95
N ARG A 4 22.20 -18.15 -14.75
CA ARG A 4 21.04 -18.99 -14.43
C ARG A 4 19.78 -18.14 -14.21
N ASP A 5 19.92 -16.95 -13.62
CA ASP A 5 18.81 -16.01 -13.43
C ASP A 5 18.30 -15.45 -14.77
N ALA A 6 19.21 -15.14 -15.71
CA ALA A 6 18.85 -14.71 -17.06
C ALA A 6 18.19 -15.83 -17.89
N ALA A 7 18.68 -17.08 -17.77
CA ALA A 7 18.07 -18.24 -18.44
C ALA A 7 16.68 -18.56 -17.87
N ASN A 8 16.50 -18.45 -16.55
CA ASN A 8 15.21 -18.60 -15.87
C ASN A 8 14.25 -17.48 -16.24
N ALA A 9 14.71 -16.23 -16.33
CA ALA A 9 13.91 -15.10 -16.79
C ALA A 9 13.47 -15.27 -18.25
N ALA A 10 14.36 -15.68 -19.15
CA ALA A 10 14.03 -15.92 -20.57
C ALA A 10 13.09 -17.13 -20.76
N ALA A 11 13.24 -18.18 -19.96
CA ALA A 11 12.32 -19.32 -19.97
C ALA A 11 10.94 -18.97 -19.41
N GLY A 12 10.89 -18.18 -18.34
CA GLY A 12 9.66 -17.63 -17.77
C GLY A 12 8.95 -16.70 -18.74
N GLU A 13 9.69 -15.84 -19.43
CA GLU A 13 9.15 -14.93 -20.44
C GLU A 13 8.55 -15.68 -21.63
N ARG A 14 9.24 -16.71 -22.15
CA ARG A 14 8.69 -17.57 -23.20
C ARG A 14 7.40 -18.28 -22.74
N ARG A 15 7.39 -18.84 -21.53
CA ARG A 15 6.21 -19.51 -20.96
C ARG A 15 5.03 -18.54 -20.82
N ASN A 16 5.27 -17.33 -20.31
CA ASN A 16 4.25 -16.29 -20.19
C ASN A 16 3.69 -15.87 -21.55
N ARG A 17 4.56 -15.71 -22.57
CA ARG A 17 4.09 -15.38 -23.93
C ARG A 17 3.24 -16.50 -24.53
N THR A 18 3.59 -17.76 -24.32
CA THR A 18 2.79 -18.90 -24.79
C THR A 18 1.44 -18.95 -24.08
N ILE A 19 1.42 -18.74 -22.77
CA ILE A 19 0.17 -18.69 -21.99
C ILE A 19 -0.72 -17.56 -22.49
N VAL A 20 -0.20 -16.33 -22.63
CA VAL A 20 -1.00 -15.20 -23.12
C VAL A 20 -1.54 -15.46 -24.54
N ALA A 21 -0.72 -16.02 -25.44
CA ALA A 21 -1.20 -16.36 -26.78
C ALA A 21 -2.30 -17.44 -26.76
N ALA A 22 -2.16 -18.48 -25.92
CA ALA A 22 -3.17 -19.52 -25.76
C ALA A 22 -4.47 -18.95 -25.17
N LEU A 23 -4.36 -18.09 -24.17
CA LEU A 23 -5.48 -17.40 -23.53
C LEU A 23 -6.26 -16.57 -24.56
N VAL A 24 -5.58 -15.77 -25.37
CA VAL A 24 -6.19 -14.92 -26.40
C VAL A 24 -6.93 -15.70 -27.47
N ALA A 25 -6.42 -16.88 -27.82
CA ALA A 25 -7.05 -17.78 -28.78
C ALA A 25 -8.19 -18.61 -28.15
N ALA A 26 -8.26 -18.69 -26.83
CA ALA A 26 -9.24 -19.52 -26.12
C ALA A 26 -10.60 -18.82 -26.00
N GLY A 27 -11.67 -19.57 -26.25
CA GLY A 27 -13.05 -19.11 -25.97
C GLY A 27 -13.45 -19.23 -24.50
N SER A 28 -12.77 -20.09 -23.74
CA SER A 28 -12.95 -20.31 -22.31
C SER A 28 -11.65 -20.74 -21.65
N VAL A 29 -11.51 -20.50 -20.35
CA VAL A 29 -10.41 -20.99 -19.51
C VAL A 29 -11.04 -21.81 -18.39
N GLU A 30 -10.50 -22.97 -18.08
CA GLU A 30 -10.99 -23.82 -17.00
C GLU A 30 -9.98 -23.82 -15.85
N LEU A 31 -10.44 -23.52 -14.64
CA LEU A 31 -9.66 -23.64 -13.43
C LEU A 31 -9.98 -24.99 -12.79
N THR A 32 -8.97 -25.85 -12.64
CA THR A 32 -9.12 -27.14 -11.97
C THR A 32 -8.42 -27.14 -10.62
N ALA A 33 -9.12 -27.54 -9.56
CA ALA A 33 -8.57 -27.63 -8.21
C ALA A 33 -9.28 -28.74 -7.42
N GLY A 34 -8.53 -29.66 -6.82
CA GLY A 34 -9.09 -30.67 -5.91
C GLY A 34 -10.11 -31.64 -6.52
N GLY A 35 -10.23 -31.73 -7.85
CA GLY A 35 -11.23 -32.53 -8.55
C GLY A 35 -12.41 -31.71 -9.09
N ASP A 36 -12.52 -30.45 -8.67
CA ASP A 36 -13.48 -29.50 -9.23
C ASP A 36 -12.88 -28.81 -10.46
N ALA A 37 -13.75 -28.48 -11.41
CA ALA A 37 -13.40 -27.78 -12.63
C ALA A 37 -14.44 -26.68 -12.89
N GLU A 38 -13.98 -25.43 -12.94
CA GLU A 38 -14.84 -24.26 -13.14
C GLU A 38 -14.42 -23.53 -14.42
N ALA A 39 -15.37 -23.35 -15.35
CA ALA A 39 -15.14 -22.57 -16.55
C ALA A 39 -15.22 -21.07 -16.23
N LEU A 40 -14.09 -20.37 -16.39
CA LEU A 40 -14.01 -18.93 -16.26
C LEU A 40 -14.41 -18.24 -17.58
N PRO A 41 -15.34 -17.26 -17.53
CA PRO A 41 -15.66 -16.47 -18.71
C PRO A 41 -14.42 -15.68 -19.13
N PHE A 42 -13.96 -15.92 -20.36
CA PHE A 42 -12.80 -15.23 -20.93
C PHE A 42 -13.20 -14.16 -21.97
N ALA A 43 -14.50 -13.89 -22.08
CA ALA A 43 -15.04 -12.84 -22.92
C ALA A 43 -14.49 -11.48 -22.46
N GLY A 44 -13.70 -10.83 -23.32
CA GLY A 44 -13.12 -9.51 -23.06
C GLY A 44 -11.61 -9.51 -22.76
N ALA A 45 -10.99 -10.65 -22.51
CA ALA A 45 -9.54 -10.70 -22.26
C ALA A 45 -8.72 -10.19 -23.46
N SER A 46 -9.10 -10.53 -24.69
CA SER A 46 -8.45 -9.99 -25.90
C SER A 46 -8.57 -8.47 -26.00
N ALA A 47 -9.69 -7.89 -25.56
CA ALA A 47 -9.87 -6.44 -25.50
C ALA A 47 -8.99 -5.81 -24.40
N ALA A 48 -8.90 -6.44 -23.22
CA ALA A 48 -8.02 -5.99 -22.14
C ALA A 48 -6.53 -6.05 -22.55
N PHE A 49 -6.08 -7.13 -23.16
CA PHE A 49 -4.70 -7.23 -23.66
C PHE A 49 -4.42 -6.25 -24.79
N LEU A 50 -5.40 -5.99 -25.67
CA LEU A 50 -5.26 -4.95 -26.70
C LEU A 50 -5.13 -3.55 -26.08
N TRP A 51 -5.92 -3.26 -25.04
CA TRP A 51 -5.81 -2.00 -24.29
C TRP A 51 -4.45 -1.87 -23.60
N ILE A 52 -3.91 -2.96 -23.04
CA ILE A 52 -2.54 -2.97 -22.48
C ILE A 52 -1.51 -2.66 -23.57
N ASP A 53 -1.61 -3.30 -24.74
CA ASP A 53 -0.72 -3.02 -25.87
C ASP A 53 -0.80 -1.56 -26.33
N GLU A 54 -2.01 -0.98 -26.37
CA GLU A 54 -2.23 0.42 -26.73
C GLU A 54 -1.60 1.36 -25.69
N ARG A 55 -1.87 1.16 -24.40
CA ARG A 55 -1.34 1.97 -23.30
C ARG A 55 0.18 1.92 -23.20
N GLN A 56 0.78 0.79 -23.57
CA GLN A 56 2.22 0.60 -23.58
C GLN A 56 2.87 0.94 -24.93
N GLY A 57 2.12 1.37 -25.94
CA GLY A 57 2.66 1.69 -27.27
C GLY A 57 3.20 0.48 -28.05
N ARG A 58 2.74 -0.73 -27.72
CA ARG A 58 3.23 -2.00 -28.28
C ARG A 58 2.54 -2.43 -29.57
N LEU A 59 1.37 -1.88 -29.89
CA LEU A 59 0.63 -2.23 -31.10
C LEU A 59 1.56 -2.22 -32.32
N GLY A 60 1.49 -3.24 -33.17
CA GLY A 60 2.31 -3.38 -34.38
C GLY A 60 3.80 -3.61 -34.15
N THR A 61 4.25 -3.82 -32.91
CA THR A 61 5.63 -4.24 -32.61
C THR A 61 5.73 -5.76 -32.47
N THR A 62 6.96 -6.28 -32.46
CA THR A 62 7.22 -7.70 -32.16
C THR A 62 6.89 -8.11 -30.72
N THR A 63 6.63 -7.15 -29.84
CA THR A 63 6.35 -7.38 -28.40
C THR A 63 4.88 -7.25 -28.02
N ALA A 64 4.00 -6.89 -28.97
CA ALA A 64 2.56 -6.87 -28.72
C ALA A 64 2.04 -8.25 -28.32
N LEU A 65 1.05 -8.27 -27.43
CA LEU A 65 0.37 -9.47 -26.99
C LEU A 65 -0.62 -9.96 -28.04
N ILE A 66 -1.37 -9.04 -28.67
CA ILE A 66 -2.43 -9.34 -29.65
C ILE A 66 -2.01 -8.95 -31.06
N ARG A 67 -2.02 -7.65 -31.36
CA ARG A 67 -1.79 -7.11 -32.72
C ARG A 67 -0.30 -6.91 -32.96
N ARG A 68 0.40 -8.02 -33.14
CA ARG A 68 1.84 -8.03 -33.47
C ARG A 68 2.09 -7.46 -34.85
N GLY A 69 3.29 -6.91 -35.02
CA GLY A 69 3.82 -6.50 -36.31
C GLY A 69 5.33 -6.68 -36.35
N ASP A 70 5.95 -6.08 -37.35
CA ASP A 70 7.37 -6.16 -37.65
C ASP A 70 8.20 -5.02 -37.03
N ARG A 71 7.55 -4.00 -36.45
CA ARG A 71 8.27 -2.91 -35.79
C ARG A 71 9.13 -3.45 -34.64
N PRO A 72 10.39 -2.99 -34.52
CA PRO A 72 11.31 -3.51 -33.53
C PRO A 72 10.83 -3.20 -32.10
N ALA A 73 11.25 -4.02 -31.14
CA ALA A 73 10.95 -3.84 -29.72
C ALA A 73 11.41 -2.48 -29.17
N SER A 74 12.44 -1.87 -29.77
CA SER A 74 12.93 -0.53 -29.43
C SER A 74 11.93 0.60 -29.70
N ASN A 75 10.86 0.35 -30.47
CA ASN A 75 9.80 1.34 -30.69
C ASN A 75 8.78 1.38 -29.53
N VAL A 76 8.86 0.46 -28.57
CA VAL A 76 8.08 0.54 -27.34
C VAL A 76 8.68 1.64 -26.45
N PRO A 77 7.88 2.62 -25.97
CA PRO A 77 8.35 3.64 -25.05
C PRO A 77 9.06 3.04 -23.83
N VAL A 78 10.20 3.62 -23.47
CA VAL A 78 10.93 3.23 -22.26
C VAL A 78 10.05 3.55 -21.04
N ALA A 79 9.97 2.60 -20.10
CA ALA A 79 9.25 2.81 -18.86
C ALA A 79 9.81 4.04 -18.11
N PRO A 80 8.95 4.93 -17.58
CA PRO A 80 9.40 6.06 -16.78
C PRO A 80 10.30 5.61 -15.63
N ALA A 81 11.34 6.41 -15.36
CA ALA A 81 12.20 6.16 -14.20
C ALA A 81 11.38 6.27 -12.92
N LEU A 82 11.57 5.31 -12.02
CA LEU A 82 10.93 5.35 -10.71
C LEU A 82 11.52 6.51 -9.88
N PRO A 83 10.69 7.26 -9.15
CA PRO A 83 11.18 8.25 -8.22
C PRO A 83 11.99 7.58 -7.10
N ARG A 84 12.97 8.30 -6.56
CA ARG A 84 13.83 7.83 -5.47
C ARG A 84 13.38 8.43 -4.14
N VAL A 85 13.19 7.60 -3.14
CA VAL A 85 12.84 7.98 -1.77
C VAL A 85 13.88 7.38 -0.83
N ALA A 86 14.74 8.24 -0.29
CA ALA A 86 15.76 7.84 0.67
C ALA A 86 15.20 7.93 2.10
N ALA A 87 15.25 6.81 2.83
CA ALA A 87 14.89 6.77 4.24
C ALA A 87 15.86 7.60 5.09
N ALA A 88 15.33 8.24 6.12
CA ALA A 88 16.15 8.79 7.20
C ALA A 88 16.92 7.66 7.91
N PRO A 89 18.00 7.96 8.65
CA PRO A 89 18.64 6.98 9.52
C PRO A 89 17.65 6.42 10.54
N ALA A 90 17.73 5.13 10.86
CA ALA A 90 16.89 4.51 11.89
C ALA A 90 17.11 5.19 13.25
N ALA A 91 16.02 5.50 13.96
CA ALA A 91 16.07 6.12 15.28
C ALA A 91 15.87 5.07 16.39
N SER A 92 16.54 5.25 17.53
CA SER A 92 16.28 4.43 18.72
C SER A 92 14.84 4.61 19.18
N GLN A 93 14.14 3.49 19.39
CA GLN A 93 12.77 3.47 19.90
C GLN A 93 12.70 3.42 21.43
N ALA A 94 13.76 3.84 22.13
CA ALA A 94 13.78 3.91 23.58
C ALA A 94 12.58 4.72 24.11
N GLY A 95 11.73 4.08 24.92
CA GLY A 95 10.49 4.64 25.47
C GLY A 95 9.25 4.50 24.58
N PHE A 96 9.38 3.88 23.41
CA PHE A 96 8.31 3.63 22.44
C PHE A 96 8.29 2.17 21.97
N GLU A 97 8.97 1.27 22.67
CA GLU A 97 9.00 -0.15 22.34
C GLU A 97 7.59 -0.73 22.42
N GLY A 98 7.16 -1.44 21.38
CA GLY A 98 5.82 -2.05 21.31
C GLY A 98 4.68 -1.03 21.28
N ALA A 99 4.89 0.15 20.68
CA ALA A 99 3.84 1.13 20.43
C ALA A 99 3.72 1.49 18.94
N ALA A 100 4.25 0.63 18.07
CA ALA A 100 4.36 0.91 16.64
C ALA A 100 3.19 0.31 15.84
N ASP A 101 2.49 -0.68 16.41
CA ASP A 101 1.31 -1.33 15.85
C ASP A 101 0.19 -1.41 16.92
N PRO A 102 -0.55 -0.33 17.17
CA PRO A 102 -1.47 -0.26 18.32
C PRO A 102 -2.65 -1.24 18.28
N MET A 103 -2.89 -1.88 17.14
CA MET A 103 -3.96 -2.87 16.98
C MET A 103 -3.51 -4.28 17.34
N ASN A 104 -2.21 -4.55 17.36
CA ASN A 104 -1.62 -5.85 17.66
C ASN A 104 -0.70 -5.82 18.89
N ASP A 105 -0.16 -4.65 19.23
CA ASP A 105 0.65 -4.42 20.42
C ASP A 105 -0.23 -4.18 21.65
N GLU A 106 0.26 -4.61 22.81
CA GLU A 106 -0.37 -4.28 24.10
C GLU A 106 -0.29 -2.76 24.38
N PRO A 107 -1.40 -2.09 24.77
CA PRO A 107 -1.40 -0.65 24.99
C PRO A 107 -0.35 -0.16 26.00
N ARG A 108 0.55 0.72 25.56
CA ARG A 108 1.73 1.14 26.35
C ARG A 108 1.52 2.27 27.37
N LYS A 109 0.28 2.68 27.66
CA LYS A 109 -0.03 3.84 28.54
C LYS A 109 0.86 5.06 28.24
N LEU A 110 1.06 5.34 26.95
CA LEU A 110 1.87 6.47 26.52
C LEU A 110 1.22 7.78 26.98
N VAL A 111 2.05 8.71 27.44
CA VAL A 111 1.60 10.08 27.75
C VAL A 111 1.68 10.90 26.48
N VAL A 112 0.54 11.09 25.83
CA VAL A 112 0.41 11.96 24.66
C VAL A 112 0.72 13.41 25.09
N PRO A 113 1.46 14.19 24.28
CA PRO A 113 1.69 15.61 24.56
C PRO A 113 0.40 16.38 24.85
N ALA A 114 0.38 17.17 25.93
CA ALA A 114 -0.78 17.97 26.31
C ALA A 114 -1.23 18.93 25.19
N ALA A 115 -0.30 19.39 24.35
CA ALA A 115 -0.60 20.20 23.19
C ALA A 115 -1.43 19.46 22.11
N ILE A 116 -1.26 18.14 21.95
CA ILE A 116 -2.11 17.31 21.07
C ILE A 116 -3.47 17.08 21.73
N GLU A 117 -3.50 16.69 23.01
CA GLU A 117 -4.75 16.47 23.77
C GLU A 117 -5.62 17.73 23.86
N ALA A 118 -5.02 18.92 23.81
CA ALA A 118 -5.73 20.18 23.86
C ALA A 118 -6.47 20.53 22.56
N LEU A 119 -6.10 19.93 21.41
CA LEU A 119 -6.67 20.23 20.11
C LEU A 119 -8.17 19.89 20.09
N GLY A 120 -8.99 20.82 19.59
CA GLY A 120 -10.44 20.64 19.53
C GLY A 120 -10.85 19.45 18.68
N GLU A 121 -10.14 19.23 17.57
CA GLU A 121 -10.33 18.07 16.68
C GLU A 121 -10.04 16.74 17.38
N VAL A 122 -8.96 16.64 18.18
CA VAL A 122 -8.64 15.44 18.96
C VAL A 122 -9.70 15.17 20.02
N LYS A 123 -10.19 16.20 20.71
CA LYS A 123 -11.26 16.07 21.71
C LYS A 123 -12.58 15.60 21.08
N ALA A 124 -12.97 16.21 19.95
CA ALA A 124 -14.19 15.84 19.24
C ALA A 124 -14.11 14.39 18.73
N CYS A 125 -13.01 14.06 18.08
CA CYS A 125 -12.66 12.75 17.57
C CYS A 125 -12.73 11.63 18.62
N ARG A 126 -12.24 11.88 19.84
CA ARG A 126 -12.24 10.88 20.93
C ARG A 126 -13.51 10.86 21.77
N ALA A 127 -14.45 11.77 21.56
CA ALA A 127 -15.63 11.90 22.40
C ALA A 127 -16.50 10.63 22.42
N GLU A 128 -16.48 9.87 21.33
CA GLU A 128 -17.25 8.63 21.16
C GLU A 128 -16.43 7.35 21.37
N ASN A 129 -15.12 7.48 21.63
CA ASN A 129 -14.25 6.32 21.85
C ASN A 129 -14.49 5.71 23.24
N ASN A 130 -14.28 4.39 23.34
CA ASN A 130 -14.15 3.72 24.63
C ASN A 130 -12.71 3.79 25.17
N ASP A 131 -12.54 3.40 26.45
CA ASP A 131 -11.23 3.46 27.13
C ASP A 131 -10.15 2.59 26.46
N VAL A 132 -10.54 1.44 25.91
CA VAL A 132 -9.60 0.51 25.24
C VAL A 132 -9.05 1.17 23.98
N LEU A 133 -9.93 1.70 23.14
CA LEU A 133 -9.54 2.41 21.93
C LEU A 133 -8.71 3.64 22.26
N ASN A 134 -9.07 4.42 23.28
CA ASN A 134 -8.29 5.59 23.69
C ASN A 134 -6.86 5.26 24.15
N GLN A 135 -6.57 4.03 24.54
CA GLN A 135 -5.24 3.58 24.93
C GLN A 135 -4.41 3.02 23.76
N ALA A 136 -5.03 2.71 22.62
CA ALA A 136 -4.37 2.25 21.42
C ALA A 136 -3.66 3.41 20.72
N ILE A 137 -2.60 3.95 21.33
CA ILE A 137 -1.81 5.07 20.80
C ILE A 137 -0.65 4.54 19.98
N LEU A 138 -0.49 5.04 18.76
CA LEU A 138 0.77 4.87 18.03
C LEU A 138 1.78 5.87 18.55
N GLY A 139 2.97 5.40 18.92
CA GLY A 139 4.08 6.23 19.33
C GLY A 139 5.36 5.69 18.73
N ALA A 140 6.06 6.52 17.96
CA ALA A 140 7.34 6.12 17.38
C ALA A 140 8.28 7.30 17.21
N ARG A 141 9.57 7.09 17.46
CA ARG A 141 10.60 8.08 17.17
C ARG A 141 10.97 8.02 15.69
N LEU A 142 10.85 9.13 14.97
CA LEU A 142 11.25 9.22 13.57
C LEU A 142 12.72 9.64 13.42
N ASP A 143 13.16 10.56 14.27
CA ASP A 143 14.56 11.01 14.39
C ASP A 143 14.83 11.60 15.79
N ALA A 144 16.00 12.21 16.01
CA ALA A 144 16.37 12.78 17.30
C ALA A 144 15.42 13.91 17.79
N SER A 145 14.72 14.56 16.86
CA SER A 145 13.91 15.75 17.09
C SER A 145 12.42 15.58 16.80
N THR A 146 12.00 14.43 16.27
CA THR A 146 10.63 14.20 15.80
C THR A 146 10.08 12.88 16.32
N ILE A 147 8.91 12.94 16.95
CA ILE A 147 8.11 11.81 17.39
C ILE A 147 6.79 11.81 16.60
N LEU A 148 6.43 10.64 16.08
CA LEU A 148 5.14 10.33 15.49
C LEU A 148 4.17 9.89 16.59
N TRP A 149 2.99 10.50 16.59
CA TRP A 149 1.88 10.17 17.46
C TRP A 149 0.67 9.82 16.62
N GLY A 150 0.09 8.64 16.79
CA GLY A 150 -1.21 8.29 16.24
C GLY A 150 -2.28 8.27 17.32
N ILE A 151 -3.27 9.11 17.10
CA ILE A 151 -4.39 9.35 18.01
C ILE A 151 -5.61 8.60 17.44
N PRO A 152 -6.12 7.58 18.15
CA PRO A 152 -7.27 6.82 17.69
C PRO A 152 -8.52 7.69 17.67
N CYS A 153 -9.32 7.54 16.62
CA CYS A 153 -10.42 8.43 16.24
C CYS A 153 -11.72 7.71 15.89
N GLY A 154 -11.81 6.45 16.26
CA GLY A 154 -12.95 5.62 15.93
C GLY A 154 -12.53 4.19 15.65
N SER A 155 -13.51 3.31 15.68
CA SER A 155 -13.31 1.92 15.31
C SER A 155 -14.56 1.38 14.63
N GLY A 156 -14.35 0.49 13.67
CA GLY A 156 -15.34 -0.40 13.09
C GLY A 156 -14.90 -1.85 13.31
N ALA A 157 -15.66 -2.80 12.78
CA ALA A 157 -15.52 -4.23 13.06
C ALA A 157 -14.08 -4.78 12.97
N TYR A 158 -13.28 -4.31 12.01
CA TYR A 158 -11.91 -4.78 11.77
C TYR A 158 -10.94 -3.62 11.48
N ASN A 159 -11.33 -2.38 11.76
CA ASN A 159 -10.57 -1.18 11.42
C ASN A 159 -10.61 -0.21 12.59
N ALA A 160 -9.47 0.38 12.95
CA ALA A 160 -9.44 1.56 13.82
C ALA A 160 -8.85 2.73 13.03
N THR A 161 -9.47 3.89 13.17
CA THR A 161 -9.08 5.12 12.49
C THR A 161 -8.17 5.94 13.39
N TYR A 162 -7.22 6.64 12.78
CA TYR A 162 -6.22 7.43 13.48
C TYR A 162 -5.99 8.75 12.78
N VAL A 163 -5.76 9.78 13.59
CA VAL A 163 -5.16 11.04 13.15
C VAL A 163 -3.70 11.06 13.59
N LEU A 164 -2.78 11.36 12.68
CA LEU A 164 -1.34 11.34 12.98
C LEU A 164 -0.78 12.75 13.16
N TYR A 165 0.02 12.92 14.20
CA TYR A 165 0.72 14.16 14.52
C TYR A 165 2.22 13.93 14.65
N LEU A 166 2.97 14.99 14.39
CA LEU A 166 4.39 15.09 14.65
C LEU A 166 4.62 16.12 15.75
N ALA A 167 5.45 15.79 16.73
CA ALA A 167 5.85 16.69 17.80
C ALA A 167 7.33 16.51 18.12
N ARG A 168 7.92 17.51 18.77
CA ARG A 168 9.24 17.37 19.38
C ARG A 168 9.18 16.47 20.63
N PRO A 169 10.31 15.93 21.09
CA PRO A 169 10.36 15.13 22.31
C PRO A 169 9.86 15.84 23.57
N ASP A 170 9.91 17.17 23.62
CA ASP A 170 9.37 18.00 24.70
C ASP A 170 7.85 18.26 24.58
N GLY A 171 7.19 17.70 23.55
CA GLY A 171 5.78 17.89 23.27
C GLY A 171 5.43 19.20 22.55
N SER A 172 6.42 20.03 22.20
CA SER A 172 6.22 21.28 21.45
C SER A 172 6.19 21.05 19.93
N GLY A 173 5.80 22.09 19.19
CA GLY A 173 5.86 22.07 17.72
C GLY A 173 4.90 21.06 17.07
N VAL A 174 3.77 20.80 17.72
CA VAL A 174 2.72 19.90 17.23
C VAL A 174 2.25 20.37 15.86
N ARG A 175 2.21 19.42 14.93
CA ARG A 175 1.62 19.59 13.58
C ARG A 175 1.07 18.26 13.11
N GLU A 176 0.02 18.30 12.31
CA GLU A 176 -0.49 17.09 11.65
C GLU A 176 0.58 16.50 10.71
N ALA A 177 0.64 15.17 10.62
CA ALA A 177 1.53 14.47 9.71
C ALA A 177 0.95 14.52 8.29
N VAL A 178 1.64 15.19 7.37
CA VAL A 178 1.24 15.23 5.96
C VAL A 178 1.67 13.93 5.27
N LEU A 179 0.69 13.22 4.72
CA LEU A 179 0.88 11.96 4.00
C LEU A 179 0.41 12.11 2.55
N PRO A 180 1.33 12.32 1.59
CA PRO A 180 0.94 12.51 0.20
C PRO A 180 0.41 11.21 -0.43
N GLU A 181 -0.65 11.28 -1.22
CA GLU A 181 -1.26 10.13 -1.90
C GLU A 181 -1.22 10.33 -3.42
N GLN A 182 -1.17 9.22 -4.19
CA GLN A 182 -1.25 9.31 -5.66
C GLN A 182 -2.64 9.72 -6.12
N MET A 183 -3.66 9.03 -5.60
CA MET A 183 -5.06 9.33 -5.82
C MET A 183 -5.67 9.69 -4.47
N ARG A 184 -6.39 10.80 -4.40
CA ARG A 184 -7.22 11.09 -3.22
C ARG A 184 -8.26 9.99 -3.11
N ARG A 185 -8.32 9.33 -1.94
CA ARG A 185 -9.47 8.48 -1.62
C ARG A 185 -10.72 9.36 -1.54
N THR A 186 -11.83 8.83 -2.00
CA THR A 186 -13.14 9.49 -2.02
C THR A 186 -14.13 8.74 -1.14
N GLU A 187 -15.18 9.44 -0.72
CA GLU A 187 -16.27 8.81 0.04
C GLU A 187 -16.83 7.60 -0.73
N GLY A 188 -16.85 6.44 -0.07
CA GLY A 188 -17.26 5.16 -0.68
C GLY A 188 -16.09 4.22 -1.03
N ASP A 189 -14.86 4.73 -1.11
CA ASP A 189 -13.68 3.87 -1.21
C ASP A 189 -13.45 3.10 0.10
N ILE A 190 -12.85 1.91 0.02
CA ILE A 190 -12.38 1.18 1.20
C ILE A 190 -11.31 2.05 1.90
N GLY A 191 -11.68 2.68 3.01
CA GLY A 191 -10.84 3.64 3.73
C GLY A 191 -10.92 5.09 3.22
N GLY A 192 -11.94 5.44 2.44
CA GLY A 192 -12.15 6.77 1.87
C GLY A 192 -12.89 7.77 2.75
N GLN A 193 -12.62 7.79 4.05
CA GLN A 193 -13.05 8.88 4.93
C GLN A 193 -11.89 9.87 5.05
N ASP A 194 -12.16 11.16 4.77
CA ASP A 194 -11.14 12.21 4.80
C ASP A 194 -10.42 12.23 6.16
N GLN A 195 -9.09 12.32 6.11
CA GLN A 195 -8.16 12.44 7.25
C GLN A 195 -7.91 11.20 8.12
N TRP A 196 -8.59 10.07 7.90
CA TRP A 196 -8.47 8.92 8.79
C TRP A 196 -7.60 7.81 8.22
N LEU A 197 -6.46 7.59 8.85
CA LEU A 197 -5.62 6.43 8.55
C LEU A 197 -6.12 5.21 9.30
N VAL A 198 -6.29 4.12 8.57
CA VAL A 198 -6.86 2.89 9.11
C VAL A 198 -5.76 1.89 9.42
N ASN A 199 -5.67 1.49 10.69
CA ASN A 199 -4.67 0.53 11.20
C ASN A 199 -3.21 0.93 10.83
N PRO A 200 -2.72 2.11 11.25
CA PRO A 200 -1.36 2.53 10.96
C PRO A 200 -0.35 1.66 11.72
N VAL A 201 0.71 1.25 11.01
CA VAL A 201 1.84 0.49 11.56
C VAL A 201 3.13 1.14 11.15
N TYR A 202 4.02 1.38 12.10
CA TYR A 202 5.34 1.97 11.85
C TYR A 202 6.48 0.95 12.03
N ASP A 203 7.37 0.86 11.04
CA ASP A 203 8.62 0.09 11.14
C ASP A 203 9.81 1.05 11.24
N ALA A 204 10.39 1.12 12.43
CA ALA A 204 11.53 1.98 12.73
C ALA A 204 12.82 1.59 12.00
N ARG A 205 12.98 0.33 11.57
CA ARG A 205 14.19 -0.11 10.86
C ARG A 205 14.20 0.37 9.42
N SER A 206 13.05 0.33 8.77
CA SER A 206 12.88 0.79 7.39
C SER A 206 12.36 2.23 7.28
N GLN A 207 12.03 2.85 8.42
CA GLN A 207 11.47 4.21 8.52
C GLN A 207 10.17 4.35 7.74
N THR A 208 9.35 3.29 7.75
CA THR A 208 8.10 3.27 6.98
C THR A 208 6.87 3.25 7.86
N LEU A 209 5.89 4.05 7.48
CA LEU A 209 4.51 3.98 7.96
C LEU A 209 3.66 3.26 6.92
N THR A 210 2.96 2.21 7.32
CA THR A 210 2.02 1.47 6.47
C THR A 210 0.62 1.59 7.02
N VAL A 211 -0.36 1.77 6.14
CA VAL A 211 -1.78 1.86 6.48
C VAL A 211 -2.52 0.85 5.62
N PHE A 212 -3.48 0.16 6.24
CA PHE A 212 -4.29 -0.84 5.57
C PHE A 212 -5.77 -0.78 6.01
N PRO A 213 -6.59 0.03 5.32
CA PRO A 213 -8.04 -0.12 5.36
C PRO A 213 -8.45 -1.45 4.74
N ARG A 214 -8.88 -2.38 5.59
CA ARG A 214 -9.45 -3.65 5.14
C ARG A 214 -10.87 -3.41 4.64
N GLY A 215 -11.27 -4.06 3.54
CA GLY A 215 -12.67 -4.06 3.08
C GLY A 215 -13.56 -5.05 3.82
N ARG A 216 -12.96 -6.10 4.41
CA ARG A 216 -13.60 -7.05 5.33
C ARG A 216 -12.56 -7.68 6.25
N GLY A 217 -13.01 -8.41 7.28
CA GLY A 217 -12.15 -8.97 8.33
C GLY A 217 -10.97 -9.82 7.83
N LEU A 218 -11.10 -10.47 6.68
CA LEU A 218 -10.01 -11.26 6.06
C LEU A 218 -8.87 -10.40 5.50
N GLY A 219 -9.12 -9.13 5.16
CA GLY A 219 -8.10 -8.26 4.55
C GLY A 219 -7.67 -8.72 3.15
N ASP A 220 -8.60 -9.27 2.36
CA ASP A 220 -8.38 -9.75 0.99
C ASP A 220 -8.75 -8.72 -0.09
N CYS A 221 -9.09 -7.50 0.33
CA CYS A 221 -9.36 -6.32 -0.48
C CYS A 221 -9.10 -5.05 0.34
N GLY A 222 -8.86 -3.95 -0.36
CA GLY A 222 -8.53 -2.64 0.18
C GLY A 222 -7.30 -2.04 -0.52
N THR A 223 -6.73 -1.01 0.10
CA THR A 223 -5.53 -0.35 -0.40
C THR A 223 -4.47 -0.34 0.69
N ILE A 224 -3.29 -0.88 0.39
CA ILE A 224 -2.13 -0.85 1.29
C ILE A 224 -1.20 0.25 0.82
N THR A 225 -1.01 1.25 1.66
CA THR A 225 -0.22 2.43 1.34
C THR A 225 0.94 2.54 2.31
N THR A 226 2.14 2.76 1.79
CA THR A 226 3.36 2.86 2.59
C THR A 226 4.10 4.15 2.28
N TRP A 227 4.37 4.93 3.32
CA TRP A 227 5.21 6.12 3.28
C TRP A 227 6.53 5.88 3.98
N THR A 228 7.59 6.53 3.48
CA THR A 228 8.92 6.51 4.10
C THR A 228 9.23 7.88 4.69
N TRP A 229 9.72 7.93 5.93
CA TRP A 229 10.21 9.16 6.56
C TRP A 229 11.57 9.56 5.97
N THR A 230 11.67 10.79 5.44
CA THR A 230 12.85 11.30 4.74
C THR A 230 13.62 12.37 5.54
N ALA A 231 13.37 12.48 6.85
CA ALA A 231 13.78 13.59 7.73
C ALA A 231 13.16 14.96 7.40
N ARG A 232 12.61 15.13 6.19
CA ARG A 232 11.85 16.33 5.77
C ARG A 232 10.34 16.14 5.87
N GLY A 233 9.90 14.89 5.83
CA GLY A 233 8.49 14.52 5.77
C GLY A 233 8.31 13.08 5.32
N PHE A 234 7.07 12.61 5.37
CA PHE A 234 6.69 11.35 4.76
C PHE A 234 6.57 11.50 3.25
N ALA A 235 7.16 10.57 2.52
CA ALA A 235 7.05 10.46 1.07
C ALA A 235 6.41 9.13 0.71
N LEU A 236 5.45 9.16 -0.21
CA LEU A 236 4.79 7.95 -0.69
C LEU A 236 5.80 7.05 -1.40
N SER A 237 5.95 5.83 -0.87
CA SER A 237 7.03 4.92 -1.29
C SER A 237 6.52 3.65 -1.95
N ALA A 238 5.32 3.19 -1.60
CA ALA A 238 4.65 2.07 -2.24
C ALA A 238 3.13 2.16 -2.05
N GLU A 239 2.38 1.65 -3.02
CA GLU A 239 0.94 1.47 -2.94
C GLU A 239 0.54 0.25 -3.77
N LYS A 240 -0.38 -0.54 -3.21
CA LYS A 240 -1.05 -1.64 -3.91
C LYS A 240 -2.52 -1.65 -3.53
N SER A 241 -3.37 -2.04 -4.47
CA SER A 241 -4.82 -1.97 -4.28
C SER A 241 -5.51 -3.18 -4.89
N MET A 242 -6.57 -3.62 -4.22
CA MET A 242 -7.49 -4.66 -4.66
C MET A 242 -8.90 -4.21 -4.32
N GLY A 243 -9.70 -3.84 -5.32
CA GLY A 243 -11.06 -3.37 -5.10
C GLY A 243 -12.01 -4.49 -4.66
N ASP A 244 -11.84 -5.69 -5.21
CA ASP A 244 -12.74 -6.82 -4.99
C ASP A 244 -12.18 -7.85 -4.02
N CYS A 245 -13.02 -8.32 -3.10
CA CYS A 245 -12.65 -9.25 -2.03
C CYS A 245 -12.71 -10.71 -2.49
N TRP A 246 -11.82 -11.09 -3.41
CA TRP A 246 -11.75 -12.44 -4.02
C TRP A 246 -10.90 -13.45 -3.23
N GLY A 247 -10.56 -13.18 -1.97
CA GLY A 247 -9.71 -14.06 -1.16
C GLY A 247 -8.23 -14.00 -1.52
N MET A 248 -7.83 -13.00 -2.32
CA MET A 248 -6.46 -12.87 -2.80
C MET A 248 -5.57 -12.26 -1.72
N SER A 249 -4.45 -12.93 -1.45
CA SER A 249 -3.47 -12.44 -0.48
C SER A 249 -2.81 -11.13 -0.96
N PRO A 250 -2.45 -10.20 -0.06
CA PRO A 250 -1.86 -8.91 -0.44
C PRO A 250 -0.58 -8.96 -1.27
N ASP A 251 0.14 -10.07 -1.32
CA ASP A 251 1.38 -10.23 -2.09
C ASP A 251 1.16 -10.25 -3.61
N VAL A 252 -0.04 -10.60 -4.06
CA VAL A 252 -0.40 -10.65 -5.49
C VAL A 252 -1.23 -9.46 -5.96
N TRP A 253 -1.47 -8.49 -5.09
CA TRP A 253 -2.26 -7.31 -5.46
C TRP A 253 -1.51 -6.43 -6.47
N PRO A 254 -2.22 -5.85 -7.46
CA PRO A 254 -1.64 -4.87 -8.37
C PRO A 254 -0.94 -3.73 -7.64
N THR A 255 0.32 -3.47 -8.02
CA THR A 255 1.06 -2.30 -7.56
C THR A 255 0.59 -1.07 -8.34
N THR A 256 0.08 -0.06 -7.63
CA THR A 256 -0.35 1.22 -8.19
C THR A 256 0.74 2.28 -8.07
N TRP A 257 1.63 2.16 -7.08
CA TRP A 257 2.79 3.04 -6.92
C TRP A 257 4.00 2.30 -6.35
N ARG A 258 5.19 2.68 -6.81
CA ARG A 258 6.46 2.25 -6.21
C ARG A 258 7.57 3.25 -6.44
N THR A 259 8.55 3.20 -5.56
CA THR A 259 9.75 4.03 -5.61
C THR A 259 11.01 3.16 -5.55
N LEU A 260 12.14 3.75 -5.92
CA LEU A 260 13.45 3.21 -5.58
C LEU A 260 13.80 3.69 -4.17
N ARG A 261 14.38 2.80 -3.38
CA ARG A 261 14.98 3.12 -2.08
C ARG A 261 16.44 3.53 -2.24
#